data_AF-A0A920ESG1-F1
#
_entry.id   AF-A0A920ESG1-F1
#
_cell.length_a   1.000
_cell.length_b   1.000
_cell.length_c   1.000
_cell.angle_alpha   90.00
_cell.angle_beta   90.00
_cell.angle_gamma   90.00
#
_symmetry.space_group_name_H-M   'P 1'
#
loop_
_entity.id
_entity.type
_entity.pdbx_description
1 polymer ?
#
loop_
_entity_poly.entity_id
_entity_poly.type
_entity_poly.pdbx_seq_one_letter_code
_entity_poly.pdbx_strand_id
1 'polypeptide(L)' 'MEFYDANFKKNCTQWWGVIFNCMGGCGRSGMFLMRLLLEMGWSSEGALERLREFRPCAIETEQQKSWASSKAAKLENFM' A
#
# COMPACT_ATOMS: atom_id res chain seq x y z
N MET A 1 -5.60 2.30 -16.70
CA MET A 1 -4.25 2.67 -16.25
C MET A 1 -3.97 1.88 -14.98
N GLU A 2 -3.35 0.70 -15.10
CA GLU A 2 -2.87 -0.02 -13.92
C GLU A 2 -1.68 0.77 -13.36
N PHE A 3 -1.78 1.23 -12.12
CA PHE A 3 -0.76 2.04 -11.45
C PHE A 3 0.55 1.26 -11.19
N TYR A 4 0.61 0.00 -11.63
CA TYR A 4 1.68 -0.96 -11.41
C TYR A 4 1.81 -1.82 -12.67
N ASP A 5 3.02 -1.93 -13.22
CA ASP A 5 3.31 -2.91 -14.27
C ASP A 5 2.98 -4.33 -13.74
N ALA A 6 2.48 -5.21 -14.61
CA ALA A 6 2.24 -6.62 -14.32
C ALA A 6 3.45 -7.33 -13.67
N ASN A 7 4.66 -6.84 -13.93
CA ASN A 7 5.89 -7.30 -13.30
C ASN A 7 5.96 -6.99 -11.78
N PHE A 8 5.38 -5.88 -11.32
CA PHE A 8 5.45 -5.50 -9.91
C PHE A 8 4.67 -6.46 -9.01
N LYS A 9 3.42 -6.78 -9.39
CA LYS A 9 2.59 -7.77 -8.68
C LYS A 9 3.25 -9.15 -8.66
N LYS A 10 3.92 -9.53 -9.76
CA LYS A 10 4.69 -10.79 -9.84
C LYS A 10 5.90 -10.77 -8.91
N ASN A 11 6.68 -9.69 -8.89
CA ASN A 11 7.85 -9.58 -8.00
C ASN A 11 7.44 -9.67 -6.53
N CYS A 12 6.33 -9.03 -6.13
CA CYS A 12 5.82 -9.14 -4.75
C CYS A 12 5.39 -10.56 -4.34
N THR A 13 5.16 -11.47 -5.29
CA THR A 13 4.66 -12.84 -5.04
C THR A 13 5.65 -13.94 -5.43
N GLN A 14 6.87 -13.58 -5.84
CA GLN A 14 7.94 -14.50 -6.22
C GLN A 14 9.14 -14.39 -5.26
N TRP A 15 10.20 -15.15 -5.53
CA TRP A 15 11.42 -15.22 -4.70
C TRP A 15 12.17 -13.89 -4.59
N TRP A 16 12.02 -13.00 -5.55
CA TRP A 16 12.63 -11.67 -5.56
C TRP A 16 11.65 -10.66 -4.95
N GLY A 17 11.76 -10.41 -3.66
CA GLY A 17 10.90 -9.47 -2.94
C GLY A 17 11.20 -8.00 -3.27
N VAL A 18 10.21 -7.14 -3.04
CA VAL A 18 10.36 -5.68 -3.08
C VAL A 18 10.40 -5.15 -1.65
N ILE A 19 11.42 -4.35 -1.32
CA ILE A 19 11.52 -3.69 -0.02
C ILE A 19 10.99 -2.27 -0.13
N PHE A 20 10.11 -1.89 0.79
CA PHE A 20 9.61 -0.54 0.93
C PHE A 20 10.17 0.07 2.21
N ASN A 21 10.84 1.21 2.09
CA ASN A 21 11.32 1.96 3.24
C ASN A 21 10.98 3.45 3.09
N CYS A 22 10.97 4.13 4.22
CA CYS A 22 11.03 5.58 4.28
C CYS A 22 12.12 5.93 5.29
N MET A 23 11.91 6.92 6.14
CA MET A 23 12.83 7.17 7.26
C MET A 23 12.54 6.23 8.44
N GLY A 24 11.30 6.22 8.94
CA GLY A 24 10.91 5.42 10.11
C GLY A 24 10.02 4.20 9.84
N GLY A 25 9.58 3.99 8.60
CA GLY A 25 8.64 2.91 8.23
C GLY A 25 7.22 3.06 8.80
N CYS A 26 6.89 4.19 9.45
CA CYS A 26 5.61 4.39 10.11
C CYS A 26 4.58 5.07 9.18
N GLY A 27 4.95 6.10 8.42
CA GLY A 27 4.03 6.79 7.49
C GLY A 27 4.00 6.21 6.06
N ARG A 28 4.71 6.88 5.14
CA ARG A 28 4.64 6.67 3.67
C ARG A 28 4.76 5.20 3.22
N SER A 29 5.70 4.44 3.78
CA SER A 29 5.87 3.03 3.43
C SER A 29 4.65 2.20 3.81
N GLY A 30 4.08 2.43 5.00
CA GLY A 30 2.84 1.80 5.43
C GLY A 30 1.66 2.18 4.53
N MET A 31 1.56 3.45 4.15
CA MET A 31 0.52 3.92 3.22
C MET A 31 0.59 3.19 1.86
N PHE A 32 1.79 3.09 1.28
CA PHE A 32 2.00 2.38 0.02
C PHE A 32 1.71 0.87 0.14
N LEU A 33 2.20 0.22 1.19
CA LEU A 33 1.94 -1.20 1.43
C LEU A 33 0.45 -1.48 1.63
N MET A 34 -0.25 -0.67 2.41
CA MET A 34 -1.69 -0.83 2.64
C MET A 34 -2.44 -0.75 1.31
N ARG A 35 -2.04 0.18 0.45
CA ARG A 35 -2.63 0.29 -0.87
C ARG A 35 -2.36 -0.94 -1.73
N LEU A 36 -1.14 -1.46 -1.72
CA LEU A 36 -0.82 -2.69 -2.44
C LEU A 36 -1.66 -3.88 -1.95
N LEU A 37 -1.86 -4.03 -0.64
CA LEU A 37 -2.69 -5.08 -0.06
C LEU A 37 -4.17 -4.95 -0.49
N LEU A 38 -4.70 -3.73 -0.50
CA LEU A 38 -6.05 -3.44 -1.01
C LEU A 38 -6.21 -3.84 -2.48
N GLU A 39 -5.22 -3.52 -3.32
CA GLU A 39 -5.21 -3.92 -4.74
C GLU A 39 -5.05 -5.44 -4.93
N MET A 40 -4.50 -6.15 -3.94
CA MET A 40 -4.46 -7.61 -3.87
C MET A 40 -5.75 -8.22 -3.31
N GLY A 41 -6.76 -7.41 -2.99
CA GLY A 41 -8.09 -7.86 -2.55
C GLY A 41 -8.29 -7.92 -1.02
N TRP A 42 -7.37 -7.39 -0.23
CA TRP A 42 -7.55 -7.30 1.23
C TRP A 42 -8.55 -6.20 1.60
N SER A 43 -9.22 -6.35 2.76
CA SER A 43 -9.98 -5.24 3.36
C SER A 43 -9.04 -4.19 3.94
N SER A 44 -9.52 -2.96 4.09
CA SER A 44 -8.77 -1.86 4.72
C SER A 44 -8.34 -2.22 6.14
N GLU A 45 -9.26 -2.78 6.93
CA GLU A 45 -9.04 -3.16 8.32
C GLU A 45 -8.01 -4.29 8.41
N GLY A 46 -8.16 -5.34 7.60
CA GLY A 46 -7.24 -6.48 7.58
C GLY A 46 -5.85 -6.11 7.08
N ALA A 47 -5.76 -5.22 6.09
CA ALA A 47 -4.47 -4.69 5.62
C ALA A 47 -3.75 -3.89 6.71
N LEU A 48 -4.46 -3.01 7.42
CA LEU A 48 -3.88 -2.21 8.50
C LEU A 48 -3.46 -3.08 9.69
N GLU A 49 -4.29 -4.04 10.10
CA GLU A 49 -3.98 -5.01 11.15
C GLU A 49 -2.70 -5.78 10.80
N ARG A 50 -2.62 -6.31 9.58
CA ARG A 50 -1.44 -7.06 9.11
C ARG A 50 -0.18 -6.20 9.11
N LEU A 51 -0.27 -4.93 8.72
CA LEU A 51 0.87 -4.02 8.77
C LEU A 51 1.34 -3.76 10.20
N ARG A 52 0.39 -3.54 11.12
CA ARG A 52 0.70 -3.23 12.52
C ARG A 52 1.21 -4.44 13.30
N GLU A 53 0.88 -5.64 12.88
CA GLU A 53 1.47 -6.88 13.41
C GLU A 53 3.00 -6.88 13.24
N PHE A 54 3.52 -6.48 12.07
CA PHE A 54 4.96 -6.40 11.81
C PHE A 54 5.58 -5.06 12.20
N ARG A 55 4.83 -3.98 12.06
CA ARG A 55 5.30 -2.62 12.34
C ARG A 55 4.20 -1.87 13.10
N PRO A 56 4.20 -1.91 14.45
CA PRO A 56 3.13 -1.32 15.26
C PRO A 56 2.84 0.16 14.98
N CYS A 57 3.84 0.92 14.52
CA CYS A 57 3.68 2.32 14.15
C CYS A 57 3.15 2.55 12.71
N ALA A 58 2.84 1.52 11.94
CA ALA A 58 2.39 1.69 10.57
C ALA A 58 1.06 2.45 10.51
N ILE A 59 1.04 3.50 9.68
CA ILE A 59 -0.06 4.44 9.46
C ILE A 59 -0.47 5.10 10.78
N GLU A 60 0.19 6.22 11.07
CA GLU A 60 0.15 6.91 12.36
C GLU A 60 -1.04 7.86 12.48
N THR A 61 -1.57 8.34 11.36
CA THR A 61 -2.65 9.35 11.36
C THR A 61 -3.84 8.92 10.50
N GLU A 62 -5.02 9.46 10.85
CA GLU A 62 -6.25 9.21 10.08
C GLU A 62 -6.15 9.75 8.64
N GLN A 63 -5.39 10.83 8.40
CA GLN A 63 -5.17 11.33 7.03
C GLN A 63 -4.36 10.31 6.21
N GLN A 64 -3.35 9.67 6.81
CA GLN A 64 -2.58 8.62 6.14
C GLN A 64 -3.47 7.42 5.81
N LYS A 65 -4.30 6.99 6.77
CA LYS A 65 -5.25 5.89 6.61
C LYS A 65 -6.27 6.18 5.51
N SER A 66 -6.89 7.37 5.56
CA SER A 66 -7.87 7.85 4.58
C SER A 66 -7.27 7.89 3.17
N TRP A 67 -6.05 8.39 3.03
CA TRP A 67 -5.36 8.38 1.74
C TRP A 67 -5.10 6.95 1.25
N ALA A 68 -4.58 6.08 2.13
CA ALA A 68 -4.21 4.72 1.77
C ALA A 68 -5.43 3.86 1.39
N SER A 69 -6.58 4.08 2.02
CA SER A 69 -7.84 3.37 1.73
C SER A 69 -8.66 4.00 0.60
N SER A 70 -8.36 5.24 0.19
CA SER A 70 -9.06 5.91 -0.91
C SER A 70 -8.87 5.13 -2.22
N LYS A 71 -9.90 5.01 -3.06
CA LYS A 71 -9.69 4.57 -4.44
C LYS A 71 -8.91 5.64 -5.19
N ALA A 72 -7.96 5.23 -6.03
CA ALA A 72 -7.26 6.18 -6.88
C ALA A 72 -8.32 6.82 -7.77
N ALA A 73 -8.37 8.15 -7.78
CA ALA A 73 -9.16 8.86 -8.77
C ALA A 73 -8.72 8.31 -10.13
N LYS A 74 -9.68 7.83 -10.94
CA LYS A 74 -9.33 7.41 -12.28
C LYS A 74 -8.75 8.63 -13.00
N LEU A 75 -7.53 8.51 -13.51
CA LEU A 75 -6.94 9.47 -14.42
C LEU A 75 -7.65 9.35 -15.77
N GLU A 76 -8.93 9.76 -15.85
CA GLU A 76 -9.67 9.84 -17.12
C GLU A 76 -9.57 11.25 -17.76
N ASN A 77 -8.83 12.19 -17.16
CA ASN A 77 -8.78 13.60 -17.61
C ASN A 77 -7.37 14.18 -17.83
N PHE A 78 -6.37 13.35 -18.12
CA PHE A 78 -5.10 13.84 -18.67
C PHE A 78 -4.90 13.16 -20.02
N MET A 79 -5.53 13.76 -21.03
CA MET A 79 -5.29 13.53 -22.45
C MET A 79 -4.17 14.47 -22.90
#